data_AF-A0A353ZN12-F1
#
_entry.id   AF-A0A353ZN12-F1
#
_cell.length_a   1.000
_cell.length_b   1.000
_cell.length_c   1.000
_cell.angle_alpha   90.00
_cell.angle_beta   90.00
_cell.angle_gamma   90.00
#
_symmetry.space_group_name_H-M   'P 1'
#
loop_
_entity.id
_entity.type
_entity.pdbx_description
1 polymer ?
#
loop_
_entity_poly.entity_id
_entity_poly.type
_entity_poly.pdbx_seq_one_letter_code
_entity_poly.pdbx_strand_id
1 'polypeptide(L)'
;MSPTPAALHRGSRRGSHQGGNPDLGRDRVQNQGGVSGGRLGLVASFSCRRRGWGNARGAVTAEFAVALPAVLLLLALLLAGAAGGVTQLRLEEAARAGARALARGEDPAAVQGIVRTLAGISATASVAADGEWLSVTVADRVGGPFGSTVPWTLTAKATTRSETPAASPTPQFKPVRAPAEAAA
;
A
#
# COMPACT_ATOMS: atom_id res chain seq x y z
N MET A 1 29.01 86.73 7.43
CA MET A 1 27.54 86.90 7.52
C MET A 1 26.94 85.51 7.76
N SER A 2 26.87 85.08 9.02
CA SER A 2 25.80 85.32 10.00
C SER A 2 24.78 84.17 10.00
N PRO A 3 24.92 83.22 10.94
CA PRO A 3 23.90 82.20 11.24
C PRO A 3 22.80 82.79 12.12
N THR A 4 21.58 82.24 12.04
CA THR A 4 20.49 82.57 12.97
C THR A 4 19.94 81.28 13.60
N PRO A 5 19.84 81.18 14.94
CA PRO A 5 19.57 79.93 15.64
C PRO A 5 18.17 79.85 16.30
N ALA A 6 17.89 78.63 16.78
CA ALA A 6 17.26 78.30 18.06
C ALA A 6 15.73 78.18 18.22
N ALA A 7 15.37 76.94 18.62
CA ALA A 7 14.50 76.56 19.73
C ALA A 7 12.97 76.65 19.59
N LEU A 8 12.29 75.50 19.79
CA LEU A 8 11.69 75.28 21.12
C LEU A 8 11.33 73.82 21.39
N HIS A 9 11.68 73.46 22.63
CA HIS A 9 11.30 72.32 23.45
C HIS A 9 9.78 72.26 23.70
N ARG A 10 9.21 71.06 23.87
CA ARG A 10 8.22 70.67 24.93
C ARG A 10 7.27 69.57 24.44
N GLY A 11 7.19 68.47 25.20
CA GLY A 11 6.10 67.50 25.01
C GLY A 11 6.26 66.13 25.67
N SER A 12 6.65 66.08 26.95
CA SER A 12 6.53 64.87 27.78
C SER A 12 5.06 64.51 28.00
N ARG A 13 4.69 63.23 27.93
CA ARG A 13 3.71 62.61 28.85
C ARG A 13 3.78 61.08 28.82
N ARG A 14 4.21 60.53 29.96
CA ARG A 14 3.99 59.16 30.43
C ARG A 14 2.49 58.90 30.61
N GLY A 15 2.08 57.69 30.28
CA GLY A 15 0.82 57.08 30.73
C GLY A 15 1.08 55.61 30.97
N SER A 16 1.10 55.22 32.23
CA SER A 16 1.42 53.91 32.79
C SER A 16 0.17 53.18 33.25
N HIS A 17 0.30 51.86 33.50
CA HIS A 17 -0.61 51.05 34.32
C HIS A 17 -2.02 50.83 33.71
N GLN A 18 -2.76 49.74 33.86
CA GLN A 18 -2.67 48.50 34.64
C GLN A 18 -4.02 47.80 34.43
N GLY A 19 -4.07 46.48 34.55
CA GLY A 19 -5.33 45.73 34.64
C GLY A 19 -5.50 44.77 33.47
N GLY A 20 -5.77 43.50 33.67
CA GLY A 20 -6.02 42.74 34.88
C GLY A 20 -6.24 41.30 34.39
N ASN A 21 -5.69 40.33 35.10
CA ASN A 21 -5.94 38.92 34.80
C ASN A 21 -6.97 38.41 35.81
N PRO A 22 -8.20 38.12 35.39
CA PRO A 22 -9.09 37.25 36.15
C PRO A 22 -8.97 35.82 35.65
N ASP A 23 -8.36 34.98 36.48
CA ASP A 23 -8.62 33.55 36.53
C ASP A 23 -10.13 33.31 36.65
N LEU A 24 -10.72 32.61 35.69
CA LEU A 24 -12.03 31.98 35.87
C LEU A 24 -12.03 30.59 35.26
N GLY A 25 -12.43 29.64 36.10
CA GLY A 25 -12.37 28.21 35.92
C GLY A 25 -12.91 27.70 34.59
N ARG A 26 -12.18 26.73 34.05
CA ARG A 26 -12.77 25.69 33.20
C ARG A 26 -12.54 24.34 33.83
N ASP A 27 -13.43 24.03 34.76
CA ASP A 27 -13.86 22.65 34.95
C ASP A 27 -14.63 22.24 33.70
N ARG A 28 -13.92 21.65 32.74
CA ARG A 28 -14.55 20.82 31.72
C ARG A 28 -13.94 19.44 31.82
N VAL A 29 -14.64 18.62 32.60
CA VAL A 29 -14.72 17.17 32.44
C VAL A 29 -14.85 16.86 30.94
N GLN A 30 -13.74 16.55 30.28
CA GLN A 30 -13.75 15.97 28.95
C GLN A 30 -13.86 14.47 29.13
N ASN A 31 -15.13 14.07 29.09
CA ASN A 31 -15.61 12.71 28.95
C ASN A 31 -14.84 11.98 27.85
N GLN A 32 -14.34 10.81 28.22
CA GLN A 32 -13.56 9.91 27.40
C GLN A 32 -14.43 9.26 26.34
N GLY A 33 -14.28 9.69 25.09
CA GLY A 33 -14.65 8.92 23.90
C GLY A 33 -13.42 8.16 23.42
N GLY A 34 -13.26 6.92 23.87
CA GLY A 34 -12.25 6.01 23.34
C GLY A 34 -12.56 5.65 21.89
N VAL A 35 -11.73 6.13 20.97
CA VAL A 35 -11.62 5.59 19.61
C VAL A 35 -10.23 4.99 19.49
N SER A 36 -10.15 3.71 19.80
CA SER A 36 -8.99 2.86 19.52
C SER A 36 -9.23 2.17 18.19
N GLY A 37 -8.46 2.52 17.16
CA GLY A 37 -8.44 1.77 15.91
C GLY A 37 -7.79 2.52 14.75
N GLY A 38 -6.56 2.15 14.41
CA GLY A 38 -6.03 2.36 13.06
C GLY A 38 -5.34 3.69 12.78
N ARG A 39 -4.15 3.89 13.35
CA ARG A 39 -3.18 4.87 12.81
C ARG A 39 -2.69 4.39 11.44
N LEU A 40 -3.36 4.79 10.35
CA LEU A 40 -2.71 4.89 9.04
C LEU A 40 -1.78 6.13 9.05
N GLY A 41 -0.63 6.00 9.71
CA GLY A 41 0.56 6.73 9.31
C GLY A 41 1.19 5.91 8.19
N LEU A 42 1.46 6.41 6.99
CA LEU A 42 2.39 7.49 6.74
C LEU A 42 2.19 7.89 5.26
N VAL A 43 1.30 8.83 4.98
CA VAL A 43 1.49 9.63 3.77
C VAL A 43 2.56 10.66 4.11
N ALA A 44 3.77 10.45 3.59
CA ALA A 44 4.85 11.41 3.67
C ALA A 44 4.44 12.68 2.90
N SER A 45 3.71 13.56 3.58
CA SER A 45 3.31 14.86 3.05
C SER A 45 4.52 15.79 3.08
N PHE A 46 5.29 15.80 2.00
CA PHE A 46 6.31 16.82 1.76
C PHE A 46 5.64 18.11 1.26
N SER A 47 4.96 18.81 2.16
CA SER A 47 4.41 20.14 1.89
C SER A 47 5.49 21.21 2.10
N CYS A 48 6.27 21.50 1.05
CA CYS A 48 7.21 22.61 1.06
C CYS A 48 6.47 23.95 0.88
N ARG A 49 6.35 24.68 1.98
CA ARG A 49 5.85 26.05 2.04
C ARG A 49 6.81 26.98 1.28
N ARG A 50 6.43 27.42 0.07
CA ARG A 50 7.18 28.43 -0.70
C ARG A 50 7.34 29.72 0.12
N ARG A 51 8.58 30.06 0.49
CA ARG A 51 8.98 31.44 0.81
C ARG A 51 10.38 31.73 0.26
N GLY A 52 10.47 32.81 -0.51
CA GLY A 52 11.67 33.61 -0.66
C GLY A 52 12.56 33.26 -1.85
N TRP A 53 12.45 34.05 -2.92
CA TRP A 53 13.48 34.16 -3.96
C TRP A 53 14.84 34.54 -3.34
N GLY A 54 15.84 33.69 -3.55
CA GLY A 54 17.23 33.98 -3.21
C GLY A 54 18.19 32.96 -3.85
N ASN A 55 18.93 33.41 -4.87
CA ASN A 55 20.11 32.78 -5.50
C ASN A 55 19.86 31.59 -6.46
N ALA A 56 19.99 31.86 -7.77
CA ALA A 56 19.94 30.88 -8.86
C ALA A 56 20.95 29.71 -8.76
N ARG A 57 21.95 29.77 -7.86
CA ARG A 57 22.90 28.68 -7.61
C ARG A 57 22.33 27.57 -6.72
N GLY A 58 21.33 27.87 -5.88
CA GLY A 58 20.65 26.88 -5.02
C GLY A 58 19.49 26.15 -5.70
N ALA A 59 19.00 26.68 -6.83
CA ALA A 59 17.94 26.08 -7.62
C ALA A 59 18.35 24.70 -8.18
N VAL A 60 19.58 24.60 -8.70
CA VAL A 60 20.13 23.34 -9.24
C VAL A 60 20.12 22.24 -8.18
N THR A 61 20.55 22.54 -6.95
CA THR A 61 20.53 21.58 -5.84
C THR A 61 19.11 21.29 -5.31
N ALA A 62 18.19 22.25 -5.37
CA ALA A 62 16.80 22.07 -4.97
C ALA A 62 16.02 21.19 -5.97
N GLU A 63 16.34 21.29 -7.26
CA GLU A 63 15.78 20.43 -8.30
C GLU A 63 16.22 18.97 -8.10
N PHE A 64 17.50 18.72 -7.82
CA PHE A 64 17.95 17.38 -7.48
C PHE A 64 17.33 16.85 -6.19
N ALA A 65 17.10 17.71 -5.19
CA ALA A 65 16.47 17.33 -3.92
C ALA A 65 15.03 16.81 -4.11
N VAL A 66 14.33 17.20 -5.18
CA VAL A 66 12.98 16.69 -5.51
C VAL A 66 12.99 15.66 -6.62
N ALA A 67 13.87 15.80 -7.61
CA ALA A 67 13.97 14.91 -8.76
C ALA A 67 14.51 13.53 -8.35
N LEU A 68 15.53 13.46 -7.49
CA LEU A 68 16.09 12.19 -7.04
C LEU A 68 15.06 11.34 -6.28
N PRO A 69 14.34 11.86 -5.25
CA PRO A 69 13.26 11.11 -4.63
C PRO A 69 12.16 10.70 -5.61
N ALA A 70 11.76 11.57 -6.54
CA ALA A 70 10.74 11.26 -7.53
C ALA A 70 11.16 10.10 -8.45
N VAL A 71 12.41 10.11 -8.93
CA VAL A 71 12.97 9.02 -9.76
C VAL A 71 13.07 7.72 -8.96
N LEU A 72 13.51 7.77 -7.70
CA LEU A 72 13.56 6.59 -6.85
C LEU A 72 12.17 5.99 -6.62
N LEU A 73 11.15 6.81 -6.40
CA LEU A 73 9.76 6.35 -6.28
C LEU A 73 9.25 5.73 -7.58
N LEU A 74 9.56 6.34 -8.73
CA LEU A 74 9.21 5.79 -10.04
C LEU A 74 9.89 4.43 -10.26
N LEU A 75 11.19 4.31 -10.00
CA LEU A 75 11.93 3.04 -10.12
C LEU A 75 11.37 1.98 -9.16
N ALA A 76 11.08 2.35 -7.91
CA ALA A 76 10.46 1.44 -6.95
C ALA A 76 9.09 0.94 -7.43
N LEU A 77 8.27 1.82 -8.02
CA LEU A 77 6.98 1.46 -8.60
C LEU A 77 7.13 0.53 -9.80
N LEU A 78 8.07 0.82 -10.72
CA LEU A 78 8.35 -0.01 -11.88
C LEU A 78 8.85 -1.40 -11.48
N LEU A 79 9.76 -1.48 -10.50
CA LEU A 79 10.28 -2.74 -9.98
C LEU A 79 9.19 -3.54 -9.25
N ALA A 80 8.33 -2.88 -8.47
CA ALA A 80 7.19 -3.53 -7.82
C ALA A 80 6.21 -4.09 -8.85
N GLY A 81 5.90 -3.31 -9.89
CA GLY A 81 5.05 -3.75 -11.00
C GLY A 81 5.65 -4.91 -11.78
N ALA A 82 6.95 -4.85 -12.09
CA ALA A 82 7.67 -5.93 -12.77
C ALA A 82 7.70 -7.21 -11.92
N ALA A 83 7.97 -7.10 -10.62
CA ALA A 83 7.92 -8.24 -9.70
C ALA A 83 6.52 -8.87 -9.65
N GLY A 84 5.48 -8.04 -9.56
CA GLY A 84 4.08 -8.48 -9.62
C GLY A 84 3.74 -9.18 -10.95
N GLY A 85 4.21 -8.63 -12.07
CA GLY A 85 4.05 -9.22 -13.39
C GLY A 85 4.72 -10.60 -13.52
N VAL A 86 5.94 -10.74 -13.01
CA VAL A 86 6.65 -12.04 -12.97
C VAL A 86 5.90 -13.05 -12.12
N THR A 87 5.37 -12.65 -10.95
CA THR A 87 4.56 -13.56 -10.13
C THR A 87 3.28 -13.99 -10.85
N GLN A 88 2.61 -13.08 -11.55
CA GLN A 88 1.41 -13.41 -12.33
C GLN A 88 1.72 -14.44 -13.43
N LEU A 89 2.81 -14.25 -14.18
CA LEU A 89 3.23 -15.21 -15.22
C LEU A 89 3.52 -16.60 -14.64
N ARG A 90 4.22 -16.67 -13.50
CA ARG A 90 4.48 -17.95 -12.81
C ARG A 90 3.19 -18.65 -12.38
N LEU A 91 2.20 -17.90 -11.90
CA LEU A 91 0.90 -18.46 -11.54
C LEU A 91 0.15 -19.01 -12.76
N GLU A 92 0.22 -18.32 -13.90
CA GLU A 92 -0.37 -18.79 -15.16
C GLU A 92 0.30 -20.07 -15.68
N GLU A 93 1.64 -20.13 -15.62
CA GLU A 93 2.40 -21.33 -15.96
C GLU A 93 2.05 -22.50 -15.04
N ALA A 94 1.98 -22.25 -13.73
CA ALA A 94 1.60 -23.25 -12.74
C ALA A 94 0.16 -23.74 -12.94
N ALA A 95 -0.79 -22.84 -13.19
CA ALA A 95 -2.18 -23.21 -13.46
C ALA A 95 -2.29 -24.07 -14.73
N ARG A 96 -1.58 -23.71 -15.80
CA ARG A 96 -1.56 -24.47 -17.05
C ARG A 96 -0.91 -25.84 -16.87
N ALA A 97 0.20 -25.94 -16.13
CA ALA A 97 0.83 -27.22 -15.81
C ALA A 97 -0.08 -28.11 -14.95
N GLY A 98 -0.73 -27.53 -13.93
CA GLY A 98 -1.70 -28.22 -13.08
C GLY A 98 -2.92 -28.71 -13.85
N ALA A 99 -3.43 -27.93 -14.80
CA ALA A 99 -4.53 -28.35 -15.67
C ALA A 99 -4.12 -29.55 -16.52
N ARG A 100 -2.93 -29.55 -17.11
CA ARG A 100 -2.41 -30.70 -17.88
C ARG A 100 -2.19 -31.94 -17.01
N ALA A 101 -1.75 -31.77 -15.76
CA ALA A 101 -1.65 -32.86 -14.80
C ALA A 101 -3.02 -33.46 -14.48
N LEU A 102 -4.04 -32.63 -14.22
CA LEU A 102 -5.41 -33.10 -14.02
C LEU A 102 -6.01 -33.79 -15.23
N ALA A 103 -5.72 -33.31 -16.45
CA ALA A 103 -6.18 -33.96 -17.67
C ALA A 103 -5.65 -35.41 -17.78
N ARG A 104 -4.47 -35.68 -17.23
CA ARG A 104 -3.86 -37.02 -17.13
C ARG A 104 -4.41 -37.86 -15.98
N GLY A 105 -5.33 -37.31 -15.19
CA GLY A 105 -5.87 -37.98 -14.00
C GLY A 105 -4.92 -37.99 -12.80
N GLU A 106 -3.95 -37.07 -12.74
CA GLU A 106 -3.12 -36.93 -11.53
C GLU A 106 -3.97 -36.49 -10.33
N ASP A 107 -3.64 -37.03 -9.16
CA ASP A 107 -4.32 -36.71 -7.90
C ASP A 107 -4.12 -35.23 -7.51
N PRO A 108 -5.10 -34.57 -6.84
CA PRO A 108 -4.97 -33.18 -6.43
C PRO A 108 -3.73 -32.87 -5.57
N ALA A 109 -3.22 -33.82 -4.78
CA ALA A 109 -1.99 -33.61 -4.01
C ALA A 109 -0.75 -33.51 -4.91
N ALA A 110 -0.69 -34.32 -5.97
CA ALA A 110 0.38 -34.24 -6.96
C ALA A 110 0.33 -32.92 -7.74
N VAL A 111 -0.88 -32.49 -8.14
CA VAL A 111 -1.11 -31.19 -8.78
C VAL A 111 -0.66 -30.04 -7.87
N GLN A 112 -0.97 -30.12 -6.58
CA GLN A 112 -0.52 -29.12 -5.61
C GLN A 112 1.02 -29.08 -5.49
N GLY A 113 1.69 -30.24 -5.54
CA GLY A 113 3.15 -30.32 -5.56
C GLY A 113 3.77 -29.65 -6.79
N ILE A 114 3.21 -29.88 -7.98
CA ILE A 114 3.63 -29.23 -9.22
C ILE A 114 3.45 -27.71 -9.12
N VAL A 115 2.28 -27.26 -8.65
CA VAL A 115 1.99 -25.84 -8.49
C VAL A 115 2.96 -25.17 -7.51
N ARG A 116 3.26 -25.80 -6.37
CA ARG A 116 4.24 -25.24 -5.42
C ARG A 116 5.66 -25.18 -5.97
N THR A 117 6.02 -26.12 -6.84
CA THR A 117 7.32 -26.14 -7.50
C THR A 117 7.46 -24.99 -8.50
N LEU A 118 6.38 -24.63 -9.20
CA LEU A 118 6.37 -23.59 -10.24
C LEU A 118 6.08 -22.19 -9.70
N ALA A 119 5.05 -22.04 -8.86
CA ALA A 119 4.58 -20.76 -8.35
C ALA A 119 5.23 -20.38 -6.99
N GLY A 120 5.72 -21.35 -6.22
CA GLY A 120 6.34 -21.14 -4.92
C GLY A 120 5.65 -21.89 -3.78
N ILE A 121 6.35 -22.03 -2.65
CA ILE A 121 5.91 -22.85 -1.50
C ILE A 121 4.60 -22.34 -0.88
N SER A 122 4.37 -21.03 -0.93
CA SER A 122 3.18 -20.35 -0.42
C SER A 122 1.97 -20.46 -1.36
N ALA A 123 2.18 -20.88 -2.60
CA ALA A 123 1.13 -20.97 -3.59
C ALA A 123 0.16 -22.11 -3.27
N THR A 124 -1.12 -21.83 -3.51
CA THR A 124 -2.23 -22.77 -3.29
C THR A 124 -2.92 -23.07 -4.61
N ALA A 125 -3.24 -24.34 -4.83
CA ALA A 125 -4.00 -24.80 -5.99
C ALA A 125 -5.40 -25.22 -5.54
N SER A 126 -6.43 -24.80 -6.26
CA SER A 126 -7.78 -25.33 -6.14
C SER A 126 -8.24 -25.90 -7.47
N VAL A 127 -8.96 -27.01 -7.38
CA VAL A 127 -9.45 -27.76 -8.53
C VAL A 127 -10.97 -27.76 -8.48
N ALA A 128 -11.62 -27.39 -9.58
CA ALA A 128 -13.06 -27.49 -9.73
C ALA A 128 -13.39 -28.18 -11.05
N ALA A 129 -14.26 -29.19 -10.97
CA ALA A 129 -14.80 -29.90 -12.11
C ALA A 129 -16.19 -29.33 -12.45
N ASP A 130 -16.42 -29.05 -13.72
CA ASP A 130 -17.67 -28.57 -14.29
C ASP A 130 -18.00 -29.41 -15.54
N GLY A 131 -18.79 -30.46 -15.34
CA GLY A 131 -19.08 -31.46 -16.36
C GLY A 131 -17.80 -32.09 -16.92
N GLU A 132 -17.55 -31.83 -18.21
CA GLU A 132 -16.41 -32.32 -18.98
C GLU A 132 -15.16 -31.41 -18.85
N TRP A 133 -15.27 -30.29 -18.14
CA TRP A 133 -14.21 -29.31 -17.98
C TRP A 133 -13.65 -29.34 -16.57
N LEU A 134 -12.34 -29.48 -16.44
CA LEU A 134 -11.61 -29.34 -15.20
C LEU A 134 -10.93 -27.97 -15.18
N SER A 135 -11.00 -27.29 -14.05
CA SER A 135 -10.38 -25.99 -13.85
C SER A 135 -9.42 -26.01 -12.66
N VAL A 136 -8.25 -25.43 -12.86
CA VAL A 136 -7.23 -25.21 -11.83
C VAL A 136 -7.11 -23.73 -11.60
N THR A 137 -7.32 -23.31 -10.36
CA THR A 137 -7.07 -21.94 -9.91
C THR A 137 -5.87 -21.96 -8.98
N VAL A 138 -4.84 -21.19 -9.30
CA VAL A 138 -3.65 -21.03 -8.47
C VAL A 138 -3.66 -19.65 -7.87
N ALA A 139 -3.49 -19.55 -6.56
CA ALA A 139 -3.40 -18.30 -5.83
C ALA A 139 -2.13 -18.25 -4.99
N ASP A 140 -1.46 -17.10 -4.99
CA ASP A 140 -0.29 -16.85 -4.16
C ASP A 140 -0.28 -15.40 -3.65
N ARG A 141 0.42 -15.16 -2.55
CA ARG A 141 0.61 -13.84 -1.98
C ARG A 141 1.86 -13.18 -2.57
N VAL A 142 1.73 -11.93 -2.98
CA VAL A 142 2.86 -11.16 -3.50
C VAL A 142 3.82 -10.87 -2.36
N GLY A 143 4.99 -11.51 -2.40
CA GLY A 143 6.10 -11.21 -1.50
C GLY A 143 6.75 -9.88 -1.84
N GLY A 144 7.38 -9.24 -0.84
CA GLY A 144 8.12 -8.00 -1.02
C GLY A 144 8.06 -7.12 0.23
N PRO A 145 8.79 -5.98 0.25
CA PRO A 145 8.80 -5.06 1.39
C PRO A 145 7.41 -4.50 1.73
N PHE A 146 6.47 -4.58 0.79
CA PHE A 146 5.08 -4.15 0.99
C PHE A 146 4.11 -5.30 1.32
N GLY A 147 4.54 -6.57 1.19
CA GLY A 147 3.68 -7.74 1.39
C GLY A 147 3.31 -8.01 2.84
N SER A 148 4.07 -7.48 3.81
CA SER A 148 3.70 -7.51 5.23
C SER A 148 2.66 -6.46 5.60
N THR A 149 2.58 -5.37 4.83
CA THR A 149 1.71 -4.22 5.14
C THR A 149 0.38 -4.33 4.41
N VAL A 150 0.36 -4.90 3.21
CA VAL A 150 -0.87 -5.08 2.43
C VAL A 150 -0.95 -6.53 1.94
N PRO A 151 -2.02 -7.28 2.28
CA PRO A 151 -2.18 -8.66 1.82
C PRO A 151 -2.59 -8.68 0.34
N TRP A 152 -1.64 -8.48 -0.56
CA TRP A 152 -1.86 -8.63 -2.00
C TRP A 152 -1.83 -10.09 -2.40
N THR A 153 -2.95 -10.55 -2.96
CA THR A 153 -3.11 -11.91 -3.45
C THR A 153 -3.31 -11.85 -4.96
N LEU A 154 -2.49 -12.62 -5.69
CA LEU A 154 -2.65 -12.80 -7.13
C LEU A 154 -3.28 -14.17 -7.39
N THR A 155 -3.97 -14.29 -8.53
CA THR A 155 -4.67 -15.51 -8.89
C THR A 155 -4.63 -15.70 -10.40
N ALA A 156 -4.43 -16.95 -10.83
CA ALA A 156 -4.51 -17.36 -12.22
C ALA A 156 -5.39 -18.62 -12.33
N LYS A 157 -6.15 -18.73 -13.43
CA LYS A 157 -7.02 -19.87 -13.70
C LYS A 157 -6.73 -20.47 -15.06
N ALA A 158 -6.66 -21.78 -15.13
CA ALA A 158 -6.57 -22.55 -16.37
C ALA A 158 -7.65 -23.62 -16.42
N THR A 159 -8.20 -23.87 -17.60
CA THR A 159 -9.20 -24.91 -17.84
C THR A 159 -8.67 -25.94 -18.83
N THR A 160 -9.08 -27.19 -18.64
CA THR A 160 -8.80 -28.31 -19.53
C THR A 160 -10.05 -29.17 -19.66
N ARG A 161 -10.19 -29.90 -20.77
CA ARG A 161 -11.22 -30.92 -20.89
C ARG A 161 -10.73 -32.23 -20.28
N SER A 162 -11.58 -32.94 -19.55
CA SER A 162 -11.32 -34.32 -19.14
C SER A 162 -11.67 -35.26 -20.29
N GLU A 163 -10.73 -36.11 -20.71
CA GLU A 163 -10.99 -37.14 -21.72
C GLU A 163 -11.68 -38.38 -21.10
N THR A 164 -11.73 -38.44 -19.78
CA THR A 164 -12.48 -39.47 -19.04
C THR A 164 -13.89 -38.95 -18.73
N PRO A 165 -14.96 -39.63 -19.15
CA PRO A 165 -16.32 -39.23 -18.80
C PRO A 165 -16.47 -39.32 -17.28
N ALA A 166 -16.90 -38.22 -16.66
CA ALA A 166 -17.01 -38.12 -15.22
C ALA A 166 -17.97 -39.19 -14.68
N ALA A 167 -17.43 -40.18 -13.97
CA ALA A 167 -18.19 -40.85 -12.93
C ALA A 167 -18.47 -39.79 -11.85
N SER A 168 -19.73 -39.42 -11.69
CA SER A 168 -20.25 -38.43 -10.72
C SER A 168 -19.77 -38.67 -9.27
N PRO A 169 -19.89 -37.70 -8.33
CA PRO A 169 -19.48 -36.30 -8.32
C PRO A 169 -18.53 -35.95 -7.13
N THR A 170 -17.56 -35.05 -7.39
CA THR A 170 -16.88 -34.08 -6.48
C THR A 170 -16.10 -34.52 -5.22
N PRO A 171 -14.76 -34.37 -5.20
CA PRO A 171 -14.04 -33.86 -4.04
C PRO A 171 -14.15 -32.32 -4.03
N GLN A 172 -15.10 -31.76 -3.26
CA GLN A 172 -15.09 -30.33 -2.95
C GLN A 172 -13.91 -30.03 -2.01
N PHE A 173 -12.77 -29.59 -2.53
CA PHE A 173 -11.78 -28.95 -1.68
C PHE A 173 -12.26 -27.51 -1.40
N LYS A 174 -12.84 -27.32 -0.21
CA LYS A 174 -13.24 -26.01 0.28
C LYS A 174 -12.00 -25.11 0.32
N PRO A 175 -11.97 -23.96 -0.39
CA PRO A 175 -10.85 -23.04 -0.23
C PRO A 175 -10.76 -22.66 1.25
N VAL A 176 -9.59 -22.84 1.86
CA VAL A 176 -9.27 -22.13 3.10
C VAL A 176 -9.44 -20.66 2.77
N ARG A 177 -10.50 -20.07 3.34
CA ARG A 177 -10.87 -18.68 3.18
C ARG A 177 -9.60 -17.85 3.37
N ALA A 178 -9.17 -17.11 2.36
CA ALA A 178 -8.38 -15.92 2.61
C ALA A 178 -9.18 -15.08 3.63
N PRO A 179 -8.57 -14.48 4.67
CA PRO A 179 -9.29 -13.60 5.58
C PRO A 179 -9.70 -12.33 4.81
N ALA A 180 -10.79 -12.42 4.05
CA ALA A 180 -11.58 -11.30 3.62
C ALA A 180 -12.48 -10.94 4.80
N GLU A 181 -12.38 -9.68 5.22
CA GLU A 181 -13.38 -8.94 5.99
C GLU A 181 -13.84 -9.62 7.28
N ALA A 182 -13.06 -9.39 8.35
CA ALA A 182 -13.62 -9.25 9.67
C ALA A 182 -13.12 -7.92 10.26
N ALA A 183 -14.05 -6.98 10.34
CA ALA A 183 -14.07 -5.78 11.16
C ALA A 183 -13.26 -4.54 10.69
N ALA A 184 -14.07 -3.56 10.27
CA ALA A 184 -13.98 -2.11 10.48
C ALA A 184 -13.02 -1.28 9.62
#